data_AF-F3KNK9-F1
#
_entry.id   AF-F3KNK9-F1
#
_cell.length_a   1.000
_cell.length_b   1.000
_cell.length_c   1.000
_cell.angle_alpha   90.00
_cell.angle_beta   90.00
_cell.angle_gamma   90.00
#
_symmetry.space_group_name_H-M   'P 1'
#
loop_
_entity.id
_entity.type
_entity.pdbx_description
1 polymer ?
#
loop_
_entity_poly.entity_id
_entity_poly.type
_entity_poly.pdbx_seq_one_letter_code
_entity_poly.pdbx_strand_id
1 'polypeptide(L)'
;NNLTTTTTGTGTTSFGTTSLGGNLGVTSASAVSDTGSVSVTGTTTLAAGANAITLDSAGNSFGGAVTANGTSVTIDGGTGSLNVGSGGITASTGNVDLRADTQISATGNISAVNGTVILSASSAGAGIVLSNLPPSNRIIADNLQIGRSGQTGVISLGGNFSTGNNLTFAQAVRLTTDVTLNTSSGNGNITFNSTVDGTASGQQGLTLNTGTGDIAVAGDIGNGTQLEYLRITQAHDATFSSQINPEP
;
A
#
# COMPACT_ATOMS: atom_id res chain seq x y z
N ASN A 1 -21.11 -3.44 19.78
CA ASN A 1 -20.52 -2.54 20.81
C ASN A 1 -19.45 -1.70 20.15
N ASN A 2 -19.58 -0.37 20.28
CA ASN A 2 -18.56 0.58 19.82
C ASN A 2 -17.66 0.96 21.01
N LEU A 3 -16.41 1.32 20.73
CA LEU A 3 -15.51 1.93 21.69
C LEU A 3 -14.98 3.25 21.11
N THR A 4 -15.18 4.34 21.84
CA THR A 4 -14.59 5.64 21.52
C THR A 4 -13.77 6.12 22.70
N THR A 5 -12.49 6.41 22.50
CA THR A 5 -11.57 6.88 23.55
C THR A 5 -10.93 8.20 23.14
N THR A 6 -10.92 9.15 24.06
CA THR A 6 -10.12 10.38 23.96
C THR A 6 -9.17 10.46 25.13
N THR A 7 -7.86 10.37 24.89
CA THR A 7 -6.84 10.54 25.93
C THR A 7 -6.12 11.87 25.76
N THR A 8 -6.02 12.63 26.84
CA THR A 8 -5.37 13.96 26.87
C THR A 8 -4.07 13.96 27.68
N GLY A 9 -3.74 12.83 28.33
CA GLY A 9 -2.50 12.65 29.08
C GLY A 9 -1.32 12.24 28.21
N THR A 10 -0.16 12.07 28.85
CA THR A 10 1.11 11.73 28.17
C THR A 10 1.33 10.22 28.00
N GLY A 11 0.53 9.37 28.67
CA GLY A 11 0.63 7.92 28.58
C GLY A 11 0.12 7.37 27.25
N THR A 12 0.75 6.31 26.75
CA THR A 12 0.33 5.59 25.55
C THR A 12 -1.06 4.98 25.73
N THR A 13 -1.94 5.17 24.75
CA THR A 13 -3.19 4.41 24.66
C THR A 13 -2.85 3.01 24.17
N SER A 14 -2.81 2.03 25.06
CA SER A 14 -2.42 0.64 24.74
C SER A 14 -3.61 -0.31 24.84
N PHE A 15 -3.80 -1.16 23.83
CA PHE A 15 -4.81 -2.20 23.82
C PHE A 15 -4.20 -3.55 24.18
N GLY A 16 -4.83 -4.27 25.12
CA GLY A 16 -4.65 -5.72 25.24
C GLY A 16 -5.61 -6.45 24.30
N THR A 17 -5.93 -7.71 24.61
CA THR A 17 -6.97 -8.45 23.88
C THR A 17 -8.30 -7.67 23.91
N THR A 18 -8.73 -7.19 22.74
CA THR A 18 -9.89 -6.33 22.57
C THR A 18 -10.75 -6.86 21.44
N SER A 19 -12.04 -7.05 21.68
CA SER A 19 -12.99 -7.50 20.66
C SER A 19 -14.21 -6.60 20.61
N LEU A 20 -14.42 -5.96 19.46
CA LEU A 20 -15.48 -5.00 19.21
C LEU A 20 -16.29 -5.45 18.00
N GLY A 21 -17.56 -5.81 18.22
CA GLY A 21 -18.50 -6.06 17.11
C GLY A 21 -18.96 -4.79 16.39
N GLY A 22 -18.57 -3.61 16.88
CA GLY A 22 -18.88 -2.31 16.28
C GLY A 22 -17.61 -1.53 15.96
N ASN A 23 -17.67 -0.20 16.05
CA ASN A 23 -16.58 0.70 15.63
C ASN A 23 -15.56 0.94 16.76
N LEU A 24 -14.29 1.16 16.39
CA LEU A 24 -13.23 1.67 17.24
C LEU A 24 -12.88 3.10 16.82
N GLY A 25 -12.98 4.06 17.74
CA GLY A 25 -12.54 5.45 17.54
C GLY A 25 -11.55 5.86 18.63
N VAL A 26 -10.35 6.28 18.24
CA VAL A 26 -9.29 6.67 19.17
C VAL A 26 -8.74 8.03 18.79
N THR A 27 -8.80 8.97 19.73
CA THR A 27 -8.04 10.21 19.69
C THR A 27 -7.10 10.24 20.89
N SER A 28 -5.80 10.19 20.64
CA SER A 28 -4.77 10.09 21.67
C SER A 28 -3.81 11.27 21.58
N ALA A 29 -3.56 11.94 22.71
CA ALA A 29 -2.53 12.96 22.82
C ALA A 29 -1.10 12.39 22.86
N SER A 30 -0.98 11.06 23.01
CA SER A 30 0.28 10.29 22.98
C SER A 30 0.18 9.14 21.97
N ALA A 31 1.16 8.25 21.95
CA ALA A 31 1.18 7.09 21.06
C ALA A 31 -0.04 6.17 21.26
N VAL A 32 -0.38 5.41 20.23
CA VAL A 32 -1.37 4.32 20.28
C VAL A 32 -0.64 3.01 20.00
N SER A 33 -0.85 1.99 20.83
CA SER A 33 -0.17 0.70 20.68
C SER A 33 -1.09 -0.48 20.99
N ASP A 34 -0.66 -1.70 20.65
CA ASP A 34 -1.21 -2.92 21.21
C ASP A 34 -0.16 -3.79 21.92
N THR A 35 -0.66 -4.69 22.76
CA THR A 35 0.09 -5.75 23.45
C THR A 35 -0.57 -7.12 23.27
N GLY A 36 -1.75 -7.15 22.62
CA GLY A 36 -2.51 -8.33 22.28
C GLY A 36 -3.54 -7.98 21.20
N SER A 37 -4.19 -9.01 20.65
CA SER A 37 -5.08 -8.87 19.49
C SER A 37 -6.19 -7.83 19.66
N VAL A 38 -6.30 -6.93 18.69
CA VAL A 38 -7.39 -5.99 18.51
C VAL A 38 -8.26 -6.46 17.33
N SER A 39 -9.48 -6.92 17.62
CA SER A 39 -10.45 -7.36 16.63
C SER A 39 -11.62 -6.38 16.57
N VAL A 40 -11.82 -5.74 15.42
CA VAL A 40 -12.88 -4.76 15.18
C VAL A 40 -13.65 -5.16 13.93
N THR A 41 -14.95 -5.49 14.08
CA THR A 41 -15.80 -5.82 12.93
C THR A 41 -16.24 -4.57 12.17
N GLY A 42 -16.48 -3.46 12.88
CA GLY A 42 -16.83 -2.17 12.30
C GLY A 42 -15.62 -1.38 11.81
N THR A 43 -15.78 -0.06 11.69
CA THR A 43 -14.68 0.82 11.27
C THR A 43 -13.68 1.06 12.39
N THR A 44 -12.43 1.33 12.02
CA THR A 44 -11.36 1.74 12.95
C THR A 44 -10.83 3.10 12.56
N THR A 45 -10.92 4.07 13.46
CA THR A 45 -10.39 5.43 13.27
C THR A 45 -9.40 5.76 14.38
N LEU A 46 -8.15 6.03 14.02
CA LEU A 46 -7.06 6.29 14.96
C LEU A 46 -6.43 7.67 14.68
N ALA A 47 -6.27 8.48 15.70
CA ALA A 47 -5.56 9.76 15.63
C ALA A 47 -4.63 9.88 16.84
N ALA A 48 -3.31 9.86 16.61
CA ALA A 48 -2.29 9.99 17.65
C ALA A 48 -1.58 11.37 17.62
N GLY A 49 -2.05 12.29 16.77
CA GLY A 49 -1.47 13.63 16.62
C GLY A 49 0.01 13.57 16.23
N ALA A 50 0.88 14.15 17.05
CA ALA A 50 2.33 14.16 16.86
C ALA A 50 3.03 12.86 17.35
N ASN A 51 2.31 11.74 17.46
CA ASN A 51 2.84 10.49 17.98
C ASN A 51 2.56 9.31 17.04
N ALA A 52 3.24 8.19 17.29
CA ALA A 52 3.13 6.99 16.48
C ALA A 52 1.88 6.15 16.81
N ILE A 53 1.44 5.38 15.82
CA ILE A 53 0.43 4.34 15.95
C ILE A 53 1.10 3.01 15.60
N THR A 54 1.03 2.03 16.51
CA THR A 54 1.63 0.71 16.33
C THR A 54 0.64 -0.36 16.77
N LEU A 55 -0.17 -0.86 15.83
CA LEU A 55 -1.02 -2.02 16.05
C LEU A 55 -0.45 -3.22 15.28
N ASP A 56 0.64 -3.79 15.79
CA ASP A 56 1.48 -4.76 15.07
C ASP A 56 1.33 -6.21 15.55
N SER A 57 0.41 -6.47 16.47
CA SER A 57 0.05 -7.83 16.86
C SER A 57 -0.50 -8.63 15.66
N ALA A 58 0.16 -9.73 15.29
CA ALA A 58 -0.25 -10.59 14.16
C ALA A 58 -1.65 -11.24 14.31
N GLY A 59 -2.26 -11.16 15.51
CA GLY A 59 -3.62 -11.62 15.76
C GLY A 59 -4.68 -10.53 15.64
N ASN A 60 -4.32 -9.32 15.21
CA ASN A 60 -5.26 -8.24 14.92
C ASN A 60 -6.20 -8.62 13.78
N SER A 61 -7.38 -7.99 13.74
CA SER A 61 -8.36 -8.21 12.69
C SER A 61 -9.25 -6.99 12.53
N PHE A 62 -9.17 -6.34 11.37
CA PHE A 62 -9.98 -5.15 11.06
C PHE A 62 -10.95 -5.47 9.92
N GLY A 63 -12.18 -5.85 10.27
CA GLY A 63 -13.22 -6.24 9.31
C GLY A 63 -13.81 -5.08 8.53
N GLY A 64 -13.72 -3.85 9.06
CA GLY A 64 -14.15 -2.63 8.40
C GLY A 64 -13.00 -1.75 7.93
N ALA A 65 -13.36 -0.60 7.37
CA ALA A 65 -12.40 0.38 6.90
C ALA A 65 -11.56 0.97 8.05
N VAL A 66 -10.26 1.10 7.81
CA VAL A 66 -9.27 1.65 8.74
C VAL A 66 -8.81 3.03 8.25
N THR A 67 -8.82 4.00 9.15
CA THR A 67 -8.27 5.35 8.95
C THR A 67 -7.33 5.65 10.11
N ALA A 68 -6.12 6.12 9.83
CA ALA A 68 -5.12 6.34 10.87
C ALA A 68 -4.23 7.55 10.58
N ASN A 69 -4.01 8.41 11.57
CA ASN A 69 -3.15 9.58 11.45
C ASN A 69 -2.18 9.67 12.64
N GLY A 70 -0.88 9.67 12.37
CA GLY A 70 0.18 9.78 13.36
C GLY A 70 1.50 10.26 12.75
N THR A 71 2.60 10.20 13.51
CA THR A 71 3.95 10.46 12.96
C THR A 71 4.50 9.28 12.21
N SER A 72 4.19 8.07 12.64
CA SER A 72 4.39 6.80 11.93
C SER A 72 3.18 5.92 12.19
N VAL A 73 2.84 5.06 11.24
CA VAL A 73 1.68 4.17 11.34
C VAL A 73 2.11 2.76 10.94
N THR A 74 2.10 1.84 11.89
CA THR A 74 2.23 0.40 11.64
C THR A 74 0.93 -0.27 12.01
N ILE A 75 0.32 -0.98 11.07
CA ILE A 75 -0.92 -1.75 11.28
C ILE A 75 -0.76 -3.11 10.64
N ASP A 76 -0.81 -4.14 11.46
CA ASP A 76 -0.97 -5.52 11.03
C ASP A 76 -2.45 -5.90 11.10
N GLY A 77 -3.05 -6.25 9.96
CA GLY A 77 -4.43 -6.74 9.85
C GLY A 77 -4.58 -8.23 10.21
N GLY A 78 -3.48 -8.86 10.64
CA GLY A 78 -3.39 -10.27 11.01
C GLY A 78 -3.77 -11.20 9.86
N THR A 79 -4.50 -12.27 10.18
CA THR A 79 -4.87 -13.33 9.22
C THR A 79 -5.94 -12.91 8.20
N GLY A 80 -6.45 -11.68 8.29
CA GLY A 80 -7.51 -11.16 7.43
C GLY A 80 -7.00 -10.19 6.37
N SER A 81 -7.96 -9.49 5.77
CA SER A 81 -7.69 -8.36 4.88
C SER A 81 -7.60 -7.07 5.70
N LEU A 82 -6.87 -6.09 5.16
CA LEU A 82 -6.81 -4.73 5.69
C LEU A 82 -7.33 -3.75 4.63
N ASN A 83 -8.38 -3.00 4.97
CA ASN A 83 -8.98 -2.03 4.06
C ASN A 83 -8.71 -0.59 4.53
N VAL A 84 -7.91 0.16 3.77
CA VAL A 84 -7.71 1.59 3.99
C VAL A 84 -8.96 2.34 3.53
N GLY A 85 -9.65 2.95 4.49
CA GLY A 85 -10.85 3.74 4.26
C GLY A 85 -10.58 5.04 3.52
N SER A 86 -11.65 5.70 3.07
CA SER A 86 -11.58 6.97 2.32
C SER A 86 -10.89 8.11 3.09
N GLY A 87 -10.88 8.06 4.42
CA GLY A 87 -10.12 8.98 5.28
C GLY A 87 -8.60 8.82 5.18
N GLY A 88 -8.13 7.70 4.60
CA GLY A 88 -6.73 7.42 4.35
C GLY A 88 -5.91 7.04 5.58
N ILE A 89 -4.64 6.78 5.36
CA ILE A 89 -3.63 6.60 6.40
C ILE A 89 -2.49 7.58 6.16
N THR A 90 -2.17 8.37 7.16
CA THR A 90 -1.11 9.40 7.07
C THR A 90 -0.11 9.25 8.21
N ALA A 91 1.16 9.09 7.84
CA ALA A 91 2.32 9.35 8.67
C ALA A 91 2.90 10.72 8.30
N SER A 92 2.95 11.64 9.25
CA SER A 92 3.36 13.03 9.01
C SER A 92 4.87 13.22 8.87
N THR A 93 5.68 12.26 9.32
CA THR A 93 7.16 12.38 9.32
C THR A 93 7.90 11.06 9.16
N GLY A 94 7.27 9.92 9.47
CA GLY A 94 7.88 8.60 9.37
C GLY A 94 7.09 7.68 8.44
N ASN A 95 7.15 6.38 8.72
CA ASN A 95 6.70 5.37 7.78
C ASN A 95 5.22 5.03 7.94
N VAL A 96 4.63 4.56 6.85
CA VAL A 96 3.39 3.77 6.89
C VAL A 96 3.75 2.33 6.54
N ASP A 97 3.43 1.40 7.42
CA ASP A 97 3.68 -0.03 7.25
C ASP A 97 2.39 -0.80 7.50
N LEU A 98 1.80 -1.30 6.41
CA LEU A 98 0.54 -2.01 6.42
C LEU A 98 0.80 -3.46 6.07
N ARG A 99 0.35 -4.35 6.96
CA ARG A 99 0.45 -5.80 6.78
C ARG A 99 -0.94 -6.42 6.82
N ALA A 100 -1.12 -7.48 6.04
CA ALA A 100 -2.31 -8.32 6.07
C ALA A 100 -1.92 -9.72 5.56
N ASP A 101 -2.67 -10.76 5.90
CA ASP A 101 -2.40 -12.07 5.32
C ASP A 101 -3.04 -12.21 3.95
N THR A 102 -4.29 -11.78 3.77
CA THR A 102 -5.04 -12.04 2.53
C THR A 102 -4.99 -10.89 1.54
N GLN A 103 -5.27 -9.66 1.96
CA GLN A 103 -5.36 -8.55 1.03
C GLN A 103 -5.14 -7.22 1.73
N ILE A 104 -4.48 -6.29 1.05
CA ILE A 104 -4.55 -4.87 1.39
C ILE A 104 -5.32 -4.17 0.28
N SER A 105 -6.39 -3.45 0.62
CA SER A 105 -7.10 -2.58 -0.33
C SER A 105 -7.07 -1.15 0.15
N ALA A 106 -7.14 -0.20 -0.79
CA ALA A 106 -7.22 1.21 -0.44
C ALA A 106 -8.29 1.95 -1.25
N THR A 107 -9.07 2.74 -0.53
CA THR A 107 -10.04 3.70 -1.09
C THR A 107 -9.66 5.15 -0.74
N GLY A 108 -8.87 5.36 0.32
CA GLY A 108 -8.27 6.65 0.69
C GLY A 108 -6.78 6.72 0.38
N ASN A 109 -6.20 7.92 0.54
CA ASN A 109 -4.77 8.14 0.38
C ASN A 109 -3.95 7.32 1.38
N ILE A 110 -2.74 6.93 1.00
CA ILE A 110 -1.72 6.42 1.92
C ILE A 110 -0.52 7.34 1.81
N SER A 111 -0.16 8.03 2.88
CA SER A 111 0.87 9.07 2.85
C SER A 111 1.90 8.85 3.94
N ALA A 112 3.17 8.70 3.57
CA ALA A 112 4.32 8.79 4.46
C ALA A 112 5.17 9.98 4.03
N VAL A 113 4.93 11.15 4.64
CA VAL A 113 5.63 12.38 4.26
C VAL A 113 7.10 12.27 4.66
N ASN A 114 7.99 12.31 3.67
CA ASN A 114 9.43 12.04 3.82
C ASN A 114 9.75 10.64 4.37
N GLY A 115 8.82 9.69 4.20
CA GLY A 115 8.88 8.36 4.77
C GLY A 115 8.65 7.26 3.74
N THR A 116 8.75 6.02 4.19
CA THR A 116 8.48 4.85 3.35
C THR A 116 7.04 4.38 3.56
N VAL A 117 6.35 4.07 2.46
CA VAL A 117 5.11 3.29 2.49
C VAL A 117 5.46 1.84 2.16
N ILE A 118 5.11 0.92 3.04
CA ILE A 118 5.26 -0.51 2.88
C ILE A 118 3.88 -1.14 2.91
N LEU A 119 3.52 -1.88 1.86
CA LEU A 119 2.30 -2.67 1.79
C LEU A 119 2.70 -4.14 1.63
N SER A 120 2.37 -4.99 2.60
CA SER A 120 2.75 -6.41 2.59
C SER A 120 1.55 -7.33 2.81
N ALA A 121 1.19 -8.10 1.79
CA ALA A 121 0.20 -9.17 1.91
C ALA A 121 0.89 -10.54 1.86
N SER A 122 0.70 -11.43 2.85
CA SER A 122 1.58 -12.59 3.07
C SER A 122 1.14 -13.96 2.53
N SER A 123 -0.15 -14.22 2.33
CA SER A 123 -0.64 -15.53 1.87
C SER A 123 -0.48 -15.74 0.36
N ALA A 124 -0.45 -17.00 -0.07
CA ALA A 124 -0.39 -17.34 -1.49
C ALA A 124 -1.67 -16.87 -2.20
N GLY A 125 -1.53 -16.03 -3.23
CA GLY A 125 -2.67 -15.38 -3.88
C GLY A 125 -3.14 -14.08 -3.20
N ALA A 126 -2.47 -13.66 -2.13
CA ALA A 126 -2.76 -12.41 -1.45
C ALA A 126 -2.54 -11.20 -2.38
N GLY A 127 -3.49 -10.26 -2.35
CA GLY A 127 -3.51 -9.13 -3.26
C GLY A 127 -3.20 -7.81 -2.58
N ILE A 128 -2.51 -6.92 -3.27
CA ILE A 128 -2.53 -5.49 -2.94
C ILE A 128 -3.38 -4.83 -4.02
N VAL A 129 -4.60 -4.42 -3.64
CA VAL A 129 -5.63 -3.93 -4.56
C VAL A 129 -5.76 -2.42 -4.41
N LEU A 130 -5.11 -1.72 -5.32
CA LEU A 130 -5.06 -0.26 -5.34
C LEU A 130 -5.88 0.32 -6.50
N SER A 131 -6.57 -0.54 -7.26
CA SER A 131 -7.55 -0.17 -8.28
C SER A 131 -8.79 0.55 -7.71
N ASN A 132 -9.02 0.45 -6.40
CA ASN A 132 -10.14 1.12 -5.73
C ASN A 132 -9.82 2.56 -5.33
N LEU A 133 -8.59 3.05 -5.58
CA LEU A 133 -8.24 4.45 -5.35
C LEU A 133 -8.95 5.33 -6.39
N PRO A 134 -9.78 6.29 -5.98
CA PRO A 134 -10.31 7.30 -6.89
C PRO A 134 -9.18 8.04 -7.62
N PRO A 135 -9.41 8.65 -8.81
CA PRO A 135 -8.37 9.37 -9.55
C PRO A 135 -7.68 10.51 -8.77
N SER A 136 -8.38 11.10 -7.80
CA SER A 136 -7.84 12.15 -6.92
C SER A 136 -6.94 11.61 -5.81
N ASN A 137 -6.97 10.30 -5.57
CA ASN A 137 -6.28 9.67 -4.47
C ASN A 137 -4.95 9.10 -4.93
N ARG A 138 -3.96 9.17 -4.04
CA ARG A 138 -2.57 8.82 -4.33
C ARG A 138 -1.95 8.10 -3.15
N ILE A 139 -0.92 7.31 -3.45
CA ILE A 139 0.08 6.94 -2.46
C ILE A 139 1.21 7.96 -2.55
N ILE A 140 1.55 8.57 -1.42
CA ILE A 140 2.61 9.57 -1.29
C ILE A 140 3.68 8.98 -0.39
N ALA A 141 4.88 8.83 -0.90
CA ALA A 141 6.01 8.32 -0.14
C ALA A 141 7.31 8.85 -0.75
N ASP A 142 8.35 8.87 0.07
CA ASP A 142 9.71 8.92 -0.45
C ASP A 142 10.02 7.60 -1.12
N ASN A 143 9.90 6.49 -0.40
CA ASN A 143 10.04 5.16 -0.98
C ASN A 143 8.72 4.41 -0.87
N LEU A 144 8.30 3.74 -1.94
CA LEU A 144 7.12 2.89 -1.94
C LEU A 144 7.54 1.46 -2.26
N GLN A 145 7.37 0.59 -1.27
CA GLN A 145 7.56 -0.83 -1.42
C GLN A 145 6.20 -1.53 -1.39
N ILE A 146 5.88 -2.22 -2.47
CA ILE A 146 4.63 -2.96 -2.61
C ILE A 146 4.94 -4.45 -2.75
N GLY A 147 4.32 -5.23 -1.89
CA GLY A 147 4.53 -6.65 -1.76
C GLY A 147 5.80 -6.97 -0.97
N ARG A 148 6.03 -8.27 -0.83
CA ARG A 148 7.17 -8.79 -0.09
C ARG A 148 7.83 -9.91 -0.91
N SER A 149 9.15 -9.99 -0.86
CA SER A 149 9.94 -10.88 -1.73
C SER A 149 9.70 -12.35 -1.38
N GLY A 150 9.57 -13.19 -2.41
CA GLY A 150 9.34 -14.63 -2.26
C GLY A 150 7.88 -15.02 -1.98
N GLN A 151 6.92 -14.12 -2.22
CA GLN A 151 5.49 -14.43 -2.13
C GLN A 151 4.88 -14.55 -3.53
N THR A 152 3.90 -15.46 -3.70
CA THR A 152 3.24 -15.74 -4.99
C THR A 152 1.97 -14.93 -5.23
N GLY A 153 1.56 -14.11 -4.25
CA GLY A 153 0.45 -13.17 -4.41
C GLY A 153 0.66 -12.19 -5.56
N VAL A 154 -0.43 -11.70 -6.16
CA VAL A 154 -0.41 -10.77 -7.29
C VAL A 154 -0.78 -9.37 -6.80
N ILE A 155 0.01 -8.38 -7.18
CA ILE A 155 -0.27 -6.97 -6.93
C ILE A 155 -1.21 -6.48 -8.04
N SER A 156 -2.44 -6.09 -7.67
CA SER A 156 -3.45 -5.62 -8.62
C SER A 156 -3.45 -4.09 -8.67
N LEU A 157 -3.02 -3.54 -9.79
CA LEU A 157 -2.94 -2.09 -10.00
C LEU A 157 -4.04 -1.62 -10.95
N GLY A 158 -4.81 -0.64 -10.52
CA GLY A 158 -5.77 0.08 -11.38
C GLY A 158 -5.84 1.57 -11.07
N GLY A 159 -4.83 2.08 -10.38
CA GLY A 159 -4.69 3.49 -10.05
C GLY A 159 -3.32 4.00 -10.51
N ASN A 160 -3.17 5.32 -10.61
CA ASN A 160 -1.89 5.94 -10.91
C ASN A 160 -1.09 6.13 -9.62
N PHE A 161 0.21 5.88 -9.67
CA PHE A 161 1.13 6.02 -8.54
C PHE A 161 2.14 7.10 -8.82
N SER A 162 2.45 7.92 -7.81
CA SER A 162 3.57 8.83 -7.93
C SER A 162 4.23 9.11 -6.59
N THR A 163 5.53 8.83 -6.54
CA THR A 163 6.38 8.91 -5.35
C THR A 163 7.58 9.82 -5.63
N GLY A 164 8.24 10.30 -4.57
CA GLY A 164 9.44 11.12 -4.73
C GLY A 164 10.62 10.28 -5.20
N ASN A 165 10.91 9.20 -4.49
CA ASN A 165 12.04 8.31 -4.74
C ASN A 165 11.54 6.94 -5.24
N ASN A 166 12.16 5.86 -4.77
CA ASN A 166 12.07 4.55 -5.41
C ASN A 166 10.69 3.92 -5.25
N LEU A 167 10.20 3.33 -6.33
CA LEU A 167 9.02 2.47 -6.37
C LEU A 167 9.46 1.04 -6.68
N THR A 168 9.16 0.10 -5.79
CA THR A 168 9.51 -1.32 -5.97
C THR A 168 8.27 -2.20 -5.81
N PHE A 169 8.03 -3.05 -6.81
CA PHE A 169 7.07 -4.14 -6.76
C PHE A 169 7.83 -5.45 -6.57
N ALA A 170 7.64 -6.08 -5.41
CA ALA A 170 8.35 -7.30 -5.06
C ALA A 170 7.74 -8.57 -5.68
N GLN A 171 6.49 -8.50 -6.16
CA GLN A 171 5.71 -9.63 -6.67
C GLN A 171 5.17 -9.33 -8.08
N ALA A 172 4.55 -10.33 -8.70
CA ALA A 172 3.91 -10.18 -10.00
C ALA A 172 2.82 -9.10 -9.94
N VAL A 173 2.77 -8.27 -10.98
CA VAL A 173 1.83 -7.15 -11.11
C VAL A 173 0.79 -7.48 -12.17
N ARG A 174 -0.48 -7.23 -11.87
CA ARG A 174 -1.59 -7.32 -12.83
C ARG A 174 -2.30 -5.99 -12.94
N LEU A 175 -2.42 -5.48 -14.16
CA LEU A 175 -3.09 -4.22 -14.47
C LEU A 175 -4.59 -4.47 -14.72
N THR A 176 -5.43 -3.78 -13.97
CA THR A 176 -6.90 -3.84 -14.13
C THR A 176 -7.45 -2.70 -14.97
N THR A 177 -6.65 -1.65 -15.15
CA THR A 177 -6.89 -0.48 -16.01
C THR A 177 -5.56 -0.02 -16.57
N ASP A 178 -5.57 1.04 -17.38
CA ASP A 178 -4.36 1.81 -17.65
C ASP A 178 -3.75 2.33 -16.34
N VAL A 179 -2.42 2.21 -16.23
CA VAL A 179 -1.65 2.61 -15.05
C VAL A 179 -0.48 3.48 -15.47
N THR A 180 -0.35 4.62 -14.80
CA THR A 180 0.85 5.47 -14.83
C THR A 180 1.60 5.38 -13.52
N LEU A 181 2.90 5.07 -13.61
CA LEU A 181 3.85 5.09 -12.50
C LEU A 181 4.83 6.24 -12.70
N ASN A 182 4.88 7.19 -11.76
CA ASN A 182 5.69 8.39 -11.90
C ASN A 182 6.52 8.72 -10.65
N THR A 183 7.84 8.51 -10.73
CA THR A 183 8.83 8.86 -9.70
C THR A 183 9.65 10.11 -10.04
N SER A 184 9.28 10.85 -11.09
CA SER A 184 10.08 11.95 -11.66
C SER A 184 10.21 13.17 -10.74
N SER A 185 9.39 13.30 -9.69
CA SER A 185 9.48 14.42 -8.74
C SER A 185 10.73 14.39 -7.86
N GLY A 186 11.31 13.21 -7.62
CA GLY A 186 12.57 13.06 -6.90
C GLY A 186 13.55 12.13 -7.61
N ASN A 187 13.32 11.84 -8.89
CA ASN A 187 14.17 11.01 -9.74
C ASN A 187 14.41 9.59 -9.20
N GLY A 188 13.40 9.01 -8.55
CA GLY A 188 13.49 7.66 -8.04
C GLY A 188 13.42 6.60 -9.14
N ASN A 189 13.88 5.39 -8.82
CA ASN A 189 13.81 4.26 -9.73
C ASN A 189 12.43 3.60 -9.69
N ILE A 190 12.03 2.96 -10.80
CA ILE A 190 10.90 2.01 -10.82
C ILE A 190 11.45 0.61 -11.03
N THR A 191 11.18 -0.29 -10.08
CA THR A 191 11.66 -1.67 -10.12
C THR A 191 10.50 -2.66 -10.04
N PHE A 192 10.44 -3.58 -11.01
CA PHE A 192 9.57 -4.75 -11.00
C PHE A 192 10.41 -6.01 -10.86
N ASN A 193 10.27 -6.70 -9.72
CA ASN A 193 11.03 -7.92 -9.45
C ASN A 193 10.41 -9.19 -10.06
N SER A 194 9.25 -9.07 -10.71
CA SER A 194 8.50 -10.18 -11.30
C SER A 194 7.72 -9.73 -12.54
N THR A 195 6.77 -10.53 -13.02
CA THR A 195 6.04 -10.27 -14.26
C THR A 195 5.08 -9.08 -14.13
N VAL A 196 4.74 -8.47 -15.27
CA VAL A 196 3.72 -7.42 -15.38
C VAL A 196 2.77 -7.76 -16.52
N ASP A 197 1.49 -8.01 -16.22
CA ASP A 197 0.51 -8.50 -17.19
C ASP A 197 -0.82 -7.73 -17.10
N GLY A 198 -1.62 -7.77 -18.18
CA GLY A 198 -2.99 -7.27 -18.19
C GLY A 198 -3.97 -8.24 -17.52
N THR A 199 -5.23 -7.81 -17.38
CA THR A 199 -6.35 -8.73 -17.09
C THR A 199 -7.00 -9.25 -18.36
N ALA A 200 -6.89 -8.53 -19.47
CA ALA A 200 -7.32 -8.97 -20.79
C ALA A 200 -6.39 -8.44 -21.88
N SER A 201 -6.12 -9.26 -22.89
CA SER A 201 -5.16 -8.95 -23.96
C SER A 201 -5.52 -7.63 -24.65
N GLY A 202 -4.54 -6.72 -24.75
CA GLY A 202 -4.68 -5.46 -25.50
C GLY A 202 -5.61 -4.42 -24.88
N GLN A 203 -5.98 -4.54 -23.60
CA GLN A 203 -6.92 -3.60 -22.95
C GLN A 203 -6.32 -2.72 -21.86
N GLN A 204 -5.14 -3.06 -21.32
CA GLN A 204 -4.50 -2.27 -20.27
C GLN A 204 -3.11 -1.85 -20.71
N GLY A 205 -2.82 -0.56 -20.60
CA GLY A 205 -1.51 0.01 -20.84
C GLY A 205 -0.73 0.36 -19.58
N LEU A 206 0.59 0.35 -19.69
CA LEU A 206 1.52 0.77 -18.65
C LEU A 206 2.32 1.98 -19.12
N THR A 207 2.27 3.07 -18.35
CA THR A 207 3.14 4.24 -18.55
C THR A 207 4.12 4.38 -17.38
N LEU A 208 5.41 4.52 -17.67
CA LEU A 208 6.49 4.66 -16.69
C LEU A 208 7.23 5.99 -16.89
N ASN A 209 7.44 6.73 -15.79
CA ASN A 209 8.18 7.98 -15.77
C ASN A 209 9.09 8.06 -14.53
N THR A 210 10.41 8.02 -14.71
CA THR A 210 11.37 8.10 -13.61
C THR A 210 12.15 9.40 -13.55
N GLY A 211 11.90 10.36 -14.45
CA GLY A 211 12.75 11.55 -14.56
C GLY A 211 14.17 11.15 -14.92
N THR A 212 15.13 11.39 -14.02
CA THR A 212 16.52 10.92 -14.17
C THR A 212 16.81 9.60 -13.42
N GLY A 213 15.80 8.93 -12.86
CA GLY A 213 15.95 7.60 -12.27
C GLY A 213 15.88 6.50 -13.32
N ASP A 214 16.14 5.27 -12.89
CA ASP A 214 16.19 4.09 -13.77
C ASP A 214 14.92 3.23 -13.67
N ILE A 215 14.65 2.48 -14.75
CA ILE A 215 13.64 1.43 -14.80
C ILE A 215 14.36 0.08 -14.84
N ALA A 216 13.98 -0.83 -13.94
CA ALA A 216 14.47 -2.20 -13.93
C ALA A 216 13.30 -3.19 -13.88
N VAL A 217 13.25 -4.12 -14.84
CA VAL A 217 12.24 -5.18 -14.90
C VAL A 217 12.93 -6.53 -15.00
N ALA A 218 12.76 -7.34 -13.95
CA ALA A 218 13.37 -8.65 -13.85
C ALA A 218 12.54 -9.74 -14.55
N GLY A 219 11.20 -9.63 -14.52
CA GLY A 219 10.29 -10.58 -15.15
C GLY A 219 9.80 -10.18 -16.54
N ASP A 220 8.96 -11.03 -17.13
CA ASP A 220 8.31 -10.75 -18.41
C ASP A 220 7.29 -9.60 -18.30
N ILE A 221 7.10 -8.86 -19.39
CA ILE A 221 5.98 -7.92 -19.55
C ILE A 221 5.04 -8.45 -20.64
N GLY A 222 3.78 -8.70 -20.28
CA GLY A 222 2.71 -9.08 -21.20
C GLY A 222 2.78 -10.52 -21.72
N ASN A 223 3.63 -11.38 -21.16
CA ASN A 223 3.76 -12.77 -21.61
C ASN A 223 2.62 -13.67 -21.11
N GLY A 224 2.04 -13.37 -19.95
CA GLY A 224 0.81 -14.02 -19.46
C GLY A 224 -0.42 -13.44 -20.15
N THR A 225 -0.59 -12.11 -20.07
CA THR A 225 -1.67 -11.38 -20.75
C THR A 225 -1.10 -10.09 -21.33
N GLN A 226 -1.15 -9.96 -22.66
CA GLN A 226 -0.54 -8.84 -23.38
C GLN A 226 -1.12 -7.51 -22.95
N LEU A 227 -0.25 -6.52 -22.82
CA LEU A 227 -0.63 -5.13 -22.58
C LEU A 227 -1.07 -4.45 -23.88
N GLU A 228 -1.94 -3.45 -23.79
CA GLU A 228 -2.24 -2.56 -24.93
C GLU A 228 -0.99 -1.80 -25.35
N TYR A 229 -0.26 -1.25 -24.37
CA TYR A 229 1.01 -0.57 -24.60
C TYR A 229 1.92 -0.65 -23.38
N LEU A 230 3.22 -0.58 -23.65
CA LEU A 230 4.24 -0.17 -22.67
C LEU A 230 4.84 1.15 -23.14
N ARG A 231 4.71 2.20 -22.32
CA ARG A 231 5.23 3.53 -22.61
C ARG A 231 6.20 3.96 -21.54
N ILE A 232 7.42 4.33 -21.92
CA ILE A 232 8.36 5.03 -21.05
C ILE A 232 8.38 6.49 -21.50
N THR A 233 7.95 7.41 -20.65
CA THR A 233 7.96 8.84 -20.98
C THR A 233 9.31 9.48 -20.70
N GLN A 234 9.98 9.05 -19.62
CA GLN A 234 11.34 9.49 -19.28
C GLN A 234 11.99 8.47 -18.35
N ALA A 235 13.26 8.17 -18.60
CA ALA A 235 14.16 7.46 -17.70
C ALA A 235 15.60 7.80 -18.04
N HIS A 236 16.52 7.63 -17.09
CA HIS A 236 17.95 7.62 -17.38
C HIS A 236 18.31 6.33 -18.11
N ASP A 237 18.11 5.17 -17.47
CA ASP A 237 18.19 3.86 -18.11
C ASP A 237 16.89 3.06 -17.98
N ALA A 238 16.64 2.16 -18.93
CA ALA A 238 15.57 1.18 -18.87
C ALA A 238 16.10 -0.23 -19.20
N THR A 239 16.17 -1.08 -18.18
CA THR A 239 16.68 -2.46 -18.30
C THR A 239 15.55 -3.47 -18.18
N PHE A 240 15.38 -4.29 -19.22
CA PHE A 240 14.45 -5.42 -19.25
C PHE A 240 15.23 -6.71 -19.36
N SER A 241 15.12 -7.58 -18.36
CA SER A 241 15.91 -8.81 -18.27
C SER A 241 15.19 -10.02 -18.90
N SER A 242 14.00 -9.82 -19.46
CA SER A 242 13.13 -10.88 -19.98
C SER A 242 12.27 -10.42 -21.17
N GLN A 243 11.25 -11.18 -21.56
CA GLN A 243 10.45 -10.89 -22.75
C GLN A 243 9.53 -9.67 -22.56
N ILE A 244 9.25 -8.97 -23.65
CA ILE A 244 8.31 -7.84 -23.72
C ILE A 244 7.32 -8.11 -24.86
N ASN A 245 6.07 -8.35 -24.52
CA ASN A 245 5.00 -8.77 -25.45
C ASN A 245 3.73 -7.87 -25.33
N PRO A 246 3.78 -6.57 -25.70
CA PRO A 246 2.57 -5.78 -25.92
C PRO A 246 1.83 -6.24 -27.20
N GLU A 247 0.55 -5.87 -27.32
CA GLU A 247 -0.24 -6.10 -28.53
C GLU A 247 0.38 -5.34 -29.74
N PRO A 248 0.32 -5.88 -30.97
CA PRO A 248 1.00 -5.32 -32.15
C PRO A 248 0.54 -3.92 -32.60
#